data_AF-A0A960R7E5-F1
#
_entry.id   AF-A0A960R7E5-F1
#
_cell.length_a   1.000
_cell.length_b   1.000
_cell.length_c   1.000
_cell.angle_alpha   90.00
_cell.angle_beta   90.00
_cell.angle_gamma   90.00
#
_symmetry.space_group_name_H-M   'P 1'
#
loop_
_entity.id
_entity.type
_entity.pdbx_description
1 polymer ?
#
loop_
_entity_poly.entity_id
_entity_poly.type
_entity_poly.pdbx_seq_one_letter_code
_entity_poly.pdbx_strand_id
1 'polypeptide(L)'
;LAPELAAGGEPDARADLFALGGLMRDLATDTSPTWFLDLCDRLRSENPEDRPDSAEAVFRELETHHESMRLAAWGWRAFSRWLKAGAAAVTIFLLILGAVALFDLFGHSRIVNATLSRLTGRTIDLQGRFGVYETLAAAVASARDGDTVVLRGRNPYFTASIHSEGKSLAIVGADSEFPAQIWLDPKASINEPAFWWSGEGRLVLRDLELHHEPRASVSMFTRPVPALIRLNQSSLELERVRLRRVPVSESLSPIAILAVDSPSIMMKDSKFHNTFASLVTWSGTPTLPAATIHAERCWISGGRIVAFNVAANRPRETRLSVAMIDCLANVDTAFAFLRDSQQLEIDISLEGCQLQTRKAIFANRDGKADPMSDSVRLQTAGGRFAHLGPGPSGFPGDAGPNPPAWLREPIFRERTWILLDAQP
;
A
#
# COMPACT_ATOMS: atom_id res chain seq x y z
N LEU A 1 59.46 58.09 53.20
CA LEU A 1 59.18 58.55 54.58
C LEU A 1 57.76 59.08 54.62
N ALA A 2 57.03 58.89 55.71
CA ALA A 2 55.75 59.55 55.91
C ALA A 2 55.94 61.09 56.00
N PRO A 3 55.01 61.92 55.50
CA PRO A 3 55.15 63.38 55.48
C PRO A 3 55.39 63.98 56.87
N GLU A 4 54.69 63.49 57.89
CA GLU A 4 54.83 63.95 59.27
C GLU A 4 56.22 63.66 59.85
N LEU A 5 56.82 62.51 59.52
CA LEU A 5 58.19 62.19 59.90
C LEU A 5 59.20 63.07 59.18
N ALA A 6 58.97 63.36 57.90
CA ALA A 6 59.82 64.25 57.13
C ALA A 6 59.78 65.70 57.67
N ALA A 7 58.67 66.10 58.29
CA ALA A 7 58.50 67.38 58.97
C ALA A 7 59.05 67.40 60.41
N GLY A 8 59.60 66.29 60.90
CA GLY A 8 60.13 66.18 62.27
C GLY A 8 59.07 65.90 63.35
N GLY A 9 57.87 65.46 62.97
CA GLY A 9 56.84 65.01 63.90
C GLY A 9 57.21 63.68 64.59
N GLU A 10 56.52 63.38 65.70
CA GLU A 10 56.73 62.12 66.41
C GLU A 10 56.17 60.92 65.61
N PRO A 11 56.89 59.78 65.57
CA PRO A 11 56.41 58.58 64.90
C PRO A 11 55.21 57.97 65.62
N ASP A 12 54.18 57.63 64.83
CA ASP A 12 53.03 56.85 65.27
C ASP A 12 52.79 55.63 64.36
N ALA A 13 51.78 54.83 64.68
CA ALA A 13 51.43 53.65 63.89
C ALA A 13 50.99 53.99 62.44
N ARG A 14 50.51 55.21 62.19
CA ARG A 14 50.05 55.63 60.86
C ARG A 14 51.21 56.01 59.95
N ALA A 15 52.36 56.38 60.50
CA ALA A 15 53.59 56.53 59.72
C ALA A 15 54.06 55.18 59.14
N ASP A 16 53.92 54.08 59.88
CA ASP A 16 54.20 52.73 59.39
C ASP A 16 53.20 52.29 58.31
N LEU A 17 51.92 52.63 58.48
CA LEU A 17 50.89 52.37 57.47
C LEU A 17 51.16 53.10 56.15
N PHE A 18 51.72 54.32 56.20
CA PHE A 18 52.14 55.04 55.01
C PHE A 18 53.24 54.30 54.24
N ALA A 19 54.23 53.76 54.96
CA ALA A 19 55.29 52.95 54.35
C ALA A 19 54.72 51.65 53.75
N LEU A 20 53.79 50.99 54.45
CA LEU A 20 53.08 49.80 53.95
C LEU A 20 52.31 50.11 52.66
N GLY A 21 51.59 51.23 52.59
CA GLY A 21 50.89 51.66 51.37
C GLY A 21 51.83 51.87 50.19
N GLY A 22 53.04 52.39 50.43
CA GLY A 22 54.12 52.45 49.43
C GLY A 22 54.50 51.07 48.90
N LEU A 23 54.82 50.14 49.80
CA LEU A 23 55.20 48.77 49.43
C LEU A 23 54.07 48.03 48.69
N MET A 24 52.83 48.16 49.15
CA MET A 24 51.68 47.54 48.49
C MET A 24 51.46 48.11 47.09
N ARG A 25 51.69 49.42 46.89
CA ARG A 25 51.61 50.05 45.58
C ARG A 25 52.72 49.57 44.65
N ASP A 26 53.94 49.40 45.15
CA ASP A 26 55.07 48.88 44.37
C ASP A 26 54.86 47.43 43.93
N LEU A 27 54.11 46.64 44.71
CA LEU A 27 53.70 45.28 44.37
C LEU A 27 52.46 45.23 43.46
N ALA A 28 51.71 46.32 43.34
CA ALA A 28 50.53 46.36 42.49
C ALA A 28 50.93 46.35 41.00
N THR A 29 50.10 45.73 40.17
CA THR A 29 50.25 45.75 38.70
C THR A 29 49.12 46.55 38.07
N ASP A 30 49.23 46.86 36.77
CA ASP A 30 48.14 47.48 36.00
C ASP A 30 46.85 46.63 35.97
N THR A 31 46.92 45.37 36.38
CA THR A 31 45.78 44.45 36.48
C THR A 31 45.24 44.28 37.90
N SER A 32 45.80 44.99 38.88
CA SER A 32 45.32 44.92 40.26
C SER A 32 43.89 45.46 40.37
N PRO A 33 43.03 44.87 41.22
CA PRO A 33 41.68 45.36 41.44
C PRO A 33 41.65 46.81 41.90
N THR A 34 40.68 47.59 41.43
CA THR A 34 40.55 49.02 41.77
C THR A 34 40.50 49.26 43.27
N TRP A 35 39.75 48.44 44.02
CA TRP A 35 39.67 48.55 45.48
C TRP A 35 41.03 48.41 46.18
N PHE A 36 41.95 47.60 45.63
CA PHE A 36 43.28 47.40 46.20
C PHE A 36 44.17 48.61 45.95
N LEU A 37 44.06 49.21 44.77
CA LEU A 37 44.74 50.46 44.43
C LEU A 37 44.23 51.62 45.31
N ASP A 38 42.91 51.70 45.51
CA ASP A 38 42.29 52.70 46.38
C ASP A 38 42.77 52.56 47.85
N LEU A 39 42.93 51.32 48.34
CA LEU A 39 43.49 51.07 49.67
C LEU A 39 44.96 51.50 49.76
N CYS A 40 45.78 51.21 48.75
CA CYS A 40 47.17 51.67 48.69
C CYS A 40 47.24 53.21 48.73
N ASP A 41 46.37 53.87 47.98
CA ASP A 41 46.34 55.32 47.88
C ASP A 41 45.84 55.96 49.19
N ARG A 42 44.85 55.37 49.87
CA ARG A 42 44.39 55.77 51.22
C ARG A 42 45.48 55.64 52.28
N LEU A 43 46.22 54.53 52.29
CA LEU A 43 47.35 54.33 53.19
C LEU A 43 48.43 55.39 53.01
N ARG A 44 48.59 55.89 51.78
CA ARG A 44 49.54 56.93 51.40
C ARG A 44 48.97 58.36 51.47
N SER A 45 47.83 58.58 52.13
CA SER A 45 47.29 59.93 52.29
C SER A 45 48.28 60.83 53.04
N GLU A 46 48.42 62.08 52.58
CA GLU A 46 49.28 63.07 53.25
C GLU A 46 48.76 63.42 54.64
N ASN A 47 47.44 63.41 54.83
CA ASN A 47 46.78 63.60 56.11
C ASN A 47 46.66 62.26 56.87
N PRO A 48 47.28 62.12 58.06
CA PRO A 48 47.22 60.87 58.83
C PRO A 48 45.80 60.41 59.18
N GLU A 49 44.85 61.34 59.36
CA GLU A 49 43.46 61.00 59.72
C GLU A 49 42.68 60.29 58.60
N ASP A 50 43.13 60.43 57.35
CA ASP A 50 42.50 59.73 56.22
C ASP A 50 43.01 58.30 56.05
N ARG A 51 44.08 57.94 56.77
CA ARG A 51 44.64 56.59 56.81
C ARG A 51 43.83 55.73 57.79
N PRO A 52 43.78 54.40 57.59
CA PRO A 52 43.24 53.49 58.59
C PRO A 52 43.88 53.71 59.96
N ASP A 53 43.09 53.52 61.01
CA ASP A 53 43.48 53.76 62.40
C ASP A 53 44.51 52.74 62.93
N SER A 54 44.61 51.57 62.29
CA SER A 54 45.47 50.47 62.72
C SER A 54 45.80 49.51 61.58
N ALA A 55 46.88 48.73 61.74
CA ALA A 55 47.19 47.62 60.83
C ALA A 55 46.11 46.54 60.82
N GLU A 56 45.39 46.36 61.93
CA GLU A 56 44.27 45.41 62.01
C GLU A 56 43.11 45.83 61.08
N ALA A 57 42.81 47.13 61.00
CA ALA A 57 41.79 47.64 60.08
C ALA A 57 42.16 47.37 58.61
N VAL A 58 43.44 47.57 58.24
CA VAL A 58 43.95 47.24 56.90
C VAL A 58 43.81 45.75 56.61
N PHE A 59 44.19 44.90 57.56
CA PHE A 59 44.09 43.46 57.41
C PHE A 59 42.63 43.00 57.21
N ARG A 60 41.70 43.55 58.00
CA ARG A 60 40.27 43.24 57.89
C ARG A 60 39.69 43.66 56.55
N GLU A 61 40.11 44.80 56.01
CA GLU A 61 39.71 45.26 54.68
C GLU A 61 40.24 44.33 53.57
N LEU A 62 41.50 43.90 53.65
CA LEU A 62 42.09 42.93 52.74
C LEU A 62 41.38 41.56 52.79
N GLU A 63 41.04 41.08 53.99
CA GLU A 63 40.37 39.78 54.19
C GLU A 63 38.95 39.79 53.62
N THR A 64 38.19 40.86 53.85
CA THR A 64 36.83 41.05 53.33
C THR A 64 36.81 40.96 51.80
N HIS A 65 37.78 41.59 51.13
CA HIS A 65 37.87 41.52 49.68
C HIS A 65 38.47 40.20 49.17
N HIS A 66 39.35 39.55 49.92
CA HIS A 66 39.89 38.24 49.57
C HIS A 66 38.78 37.16 49.52
N GLU A 67 37.88 37.15 50.50
CA GLU A 67 36.75 36.22 50.52
C GLU A 67 35.79 36.43 49.33
N SER A 68 35.53 37.69 48.97
CA SER A 68 34.70 38.03 47.81
C SER A 68 35.27 37.49 46.49
N MET A 69 36.58 37.55 46.31
CA MET A 69 37.27 37.00 45.13
C MET A 69 37.30 35.47 45.13
N ARG A 70 37.41 34.83 46.31
CA ARG A 70 37.40 33.37 46.42
C ARG A 70 36.05 32.77 46.03
N LEU A 71 34.95 33.43 46.38
CA LEU A 71 33.60 33.02 46.00
C LEU A 71 33.34 33.20 44.49
N ALA A 72 33.83 34.28 43.89
CA ALA A 72 33.73 34.50 42.44
C ALA A 72 34.51 33.46 41.61
N ALA A 73 35.72 33.08 42.06
CA ALA A 73 36.55 32.08 41.37
C ALA A 73 35.97 30.65 41.43
N TRP A 74 35.20 30.33 42.47
CA TRP A 74 34.60 29.00 42.61
C TRP A 74 33.38 28.79 41.71
N GLY A 75 32.56 29.83 41.52
CA GLY A 75 31.40 29.80 40.62
C GLY A 75 31.77 29.54 39.16
N TRP A 76 32.87 30.12 38.67
CA TRP A 76 33.28 29.99 37.26
C TRP A 76 33.73 28.56 36.90
N ARG A 77 34.39 27.85 37.82
CA ARG A 77 34.85 26.46 37.58
C ARG A 77 33.70 25.46 37.59
N ALA A 78 32.64 25.69 38.37
CA ALA A 78 31.45 24.86 38.38
C ALA A 78 30.61 25.07 37.10
N PHE A 79 30.45 26.32 36.67
CA PHE A 79 29.70 26.68 35.46
C PHE A 79 30.33 26.10 34.18
N SER A 80 31.66 26.13 34.06
CA SER A 80 32.36 25.59 32.88
C SER A 80 32.21 24.07 32.70
N ARG A 81 32.07 23.31 33.80
CA ARG A 81 31.84 21.85 33.75
C ARG A 81 30.42 21.52 33.33
N TRP A 82 29.44 22.33 33.76
CA TRP A 82 28.05 22.16 33.39
C TRP A 82 27.79 22.44 31.90
N LEU A 83 28.43 23.48 31.33
CA LEU A 83 28.37 23.78 29.90
C LEU A 83 28.97 22.66 29.03
N LYS A 84 30.11 22.06 29.44
CA LYS A 84 30.73 20.96 28.69
C LYS A 84 29.89 19.69 28.70
N ALA A 85 29.26 19.37 29.84
CA ALA A 85 28.33 18.23 29.92
C ALA A 85 27.06 18.47 29.08
N GLY A 86 26.53 19.69 29.11
CA GLY A 86 25.37 20.08 28.29
C GLY A 86 25.65 19.99 26.79
N ALA A 87 26.81 20.49 26.33
CA ALA A 87 27.20 20.41 24.93
C ALA A 87 27.34 18.96 24.45
N ALA A 88 27.98 18.08 25.23
CA ALA A 88 28.12 16.67 24.89
C ALA A 88 26.76 15.95 24.79
N ALA A 89 25.83 16.23 25.70
CA ALA A 89 24.49 15.65 25.66
C ALA A 89 23.71 16.10 24.41
N VAL A 90 23.81 17.38 24.03
CA VAL A 90 23.17 17.91 22.81
C VAL A 90 23.79 17.29 21.56
N THR A 91 25.12 17.14 21.49
CA THR A 91 25.78 16.51 20.35
C THR A 91 25.39 15.04 20.21
N ILE A 92 25.34 14.27 21.31
CA ILE A 92 24.88 12.87 21.29
C ILE A 92 23.43 12.80 20.83
N PHE A 93 22.56 13.67 21.35
CA PHE A 93 21.16 13.71 20.93
C PHE A 93 21.01 14.02 19.43
N LEU A 94 21.74 15.00 18.90
CA LEU A 94 21.72 15.34 17.48
C LEU A 94 22.31 14.23 16.61
N LEU A 95 23.33 13.50 17.08
CA LEU A 95 23.88 12.33 16.38
C LEU A 95 22.88 11.18 16.33
N ILE A 96 22.15 10.92 17.43
CA ILE A 96 21.08 9.91 17.46
C ILE A 96 19.96 10.34 16.50
N LEU A 97 19.54 11.61 16.55
CA LEU A 97 18.48 12.12 15.69
C LEU A 97 18.89 12.07 14.20
N GLY A 98 20.14 12.43 13.91
CA GLY A 98 20.74 12.33 12.58
C GLY A 98 20.87 10.89 12.10
N ALA A 99 21.28 9.95 12.97
CA ALA A 99 21.35 8.53 12.64
C ALA A 99 19.96 7.94 12.38
N VAL A 100 18.94 8.34 13.16
CA VAL A 100 17.55 7.94 12.93
C VAL A 100 17.04 8.50 11.61
N ALA A 101 17.27 9.79 11.34
CA ALA A 101 16.88 10.41 10.07
C ALA A 101 17.61 9.82 8.86
N LEU A 102 18.90 9.51 8.99
CA LEU A 102 19.69 8.86 7.94
C LEU A 102 19.22 7.42 7.72
N PHE A 103 18.88 6.70 8.80
CA PHE A 103 18.31 5.36 8.70
C PHE A 103 16.89 5.36 8.10
N ASP A 104 16.13 6.44 8.28
CA ASP A 104 14.81 6.65 7.66
C ASP A 104 14.94 7.06 6.17
N LEU A 105 15.94 7.88 5.85
CA LEU A 105 16.23 8.32 4.48
C LEU A 105 16.77 7.18 3.60
N PHE A 106 17.60 6.30 4.18
CA PHE A 106 18.19 5.15 3.46
C PHE A 106 17.42 3.85 3.65
N GLY A 107 16.58 3.74 4.68
CA GLY A 107 15.77 2.57 4.96
C GLY A 107 14.30 2.96 5.03
N HIS A 108 13.54 2.63 3.98
CA HIS A 108 12.07 2.66 3.93
C HIS A 108 11.44 2.05 5.21
N SER A 109 11.20 2.87 6.24
CA SER A 109 11.50 2.43 7.61
C SER A 109 10.45 1.55 8.27
N ARG A 110 10.96 0.52 8.94
CA ARG A 110 10.22 -0.41 9.81
C ARG A 110 9.51 0.28 10.97
N ILE A 111 9.96 1.44 11.46
CA ILE A 111 9.35 2.10 12.63
C ILE A 111 8.11 2.87 12.21
N VAL A 112 8.20 3.68 11.14
CA VAL A 112 7.04 4.37 10.59
C VAL A 112 6.02 3.34 10.07
N ASN A 113 6.47 2.28 9.39
CA ASN A 113 5.60 1.20 8.92
C ASN A 113 5.05 0.31 10.05
N ALA A 114 5.81 0.01 11.11
CA ALA A 114 5.29 -0.72 12.28
C ALA A 114 4.28 0.14 13.06
N THR A 115 4.48 1.46 13.09
CA THR A 115 3.56 2.39 13.76
C THR A 115 2.30 2.60 12.92
N LEU A 116 2.43 2.79 11.60
CA LEU A 116 1.30 2.85 10.66
C LEU A 116 0.52 1.54 10.61
N SER A 117 1.19 0.39 10.61
CA SER A 117 0.52 -0.92 10.67
C SER A 117 -0.20 -1.15 11.98
N ARG A 118 0.38 -0.73 13.12
CA ARG A 118 -0.30 -0.76 14.42
C ARG A 118 -1.48 0.20 14.49
N LEU A 119 -1.38 1.37 13.87
CA LEU A 119 -2.44 2.39 13.89
C LEU A 119 -3.58 2.07 12.91
N THR A 120 -3.27 1.59 11.72
CA THR A 120 -4.27 1.35 10.66
C THR A 120 -4.77 -0.10 10.65
N GLY A 121 -4.03 -1.04 11.22
CA GLY A 121 -4.33 -2.47 11.14
C GLY A 121 -4.34 -3.01 9.70
N ARG A 122 -3.69 -2.31 8.75
CA ARG A 122 -3.57 -2.69 7.33
C ARG A 122 -2.10 -2.71 6.95
N THR A 123 -1.66 -3.79 6.31
CA THR A 123 -0.30 -3.91 5.78
C THR A 123 -0.31 -4.62 4.44
N ILE A 124 0.39 -4.04 3.47
CA ILE A 124 0.71 -4.66 2.19
C ILE A 124 2.20 -4.94 2.21
N ASP A 125 2.56 -6.22 2.13
CA ASP A 125 3.95 -6.70 2.28
C ASP A 125 4.40 -7.41 0.99
N LEU A 126 5.70 -7.39 0.72
CA LEU A 126 6.33 -8.25 -0.28
C LEU A 126 6.99 -9.43 0.44
N GLN A 127 6.49 -10.64 0.20
CA GLN A 127 6.98 -11.83 0.87
C GLN A 127 8.50 -12.00 0.70
N GLY A 128 9.21 -12.13 1.82
CA GLY A 128 10.68 -12.30 1.83
C GLY A 128 11.45 -10.99 1.64
N ARG A 129 10.78 -9.84 1.57
CA ARG A 129 11.40 -8.52 1.55
C ARG A 129 11.03 -7.71 2.78
N PHE A 130 11.86 -6.71 3.04
CA PHE A 130 11.59 -5.75 4.10
C PHE A 130 10.91 -4.51 3.50
N GLY A 131 9.72 -4.19 3.98
CA GLY A 131 9.00 -2.96 3.64
C GLY A 131 7.49 -3.18 3.70
N VAL A 132 6.74 -2.19 4.18
CA VAL A 132 5.28 -2.15 4.03
C VAL A 132 4.96 -1.04 3.05
N TYR A 133 4.02 -1.32 2.16
CA TYR A 133 3.56 -0.37 1.15
C TYR A 133 2.22 0.23 1.58
N GLU A 134 2.06 1.52 1.34
CA GLU A 134 0.80 2.23 1.63
C GLU A 134 -0.32 1.78 0.68
N THR A 135 0.01 1.51 -0.58
CA THR A 135 -0.95 1.12 -1.62
C THR A 135 -0.52 -0.14 -2.35
N LEU A 136 -1.50 -0.89 -2.87
CA LEU A 136 -1.24 -2.09 -3.65
C LEU A 136 -0.48 -1.76 -4.94
N ALA A 137 -0.82 -0.66 -5.61
CA ALA A 137 -0.10 -0.19 -6.77
C ALA A 137 1.39 0.08 -6.48
N ALA A 138 1.73 0.69 -5.34
CA ALA A 138 3.12 0.91 -4.94
C ALA A 138 3.88 -0.40 -4.65
N ALA A 139 3.21 -1.37 -4.03
CA ALA A 139 3.78 -2.70 -3.79
C ALA A 139 4.09 -3.43 -5.10
N VAL A 140 3.13 -3.43 -6.03
CA VAL A 140 3.29 -4.05 -7.36
C VAL A 140 4.37 -3.36 -8.19
N ALA A 141 4.43 -2.03 -8.17
CA ALA A 141 5.48 -1.28 -8.87
C ALA A 141 6.89 -1.64 -8.35
N SER A 142 7.02 -1.83 -7.03
CA SER A 142 8.27 -2.19 -6.35
C SER A 142 8.63 -3.67 -6.44
N ALA A 143 7.67 -4.52 -6.80
CA ALA A 143 7.88 -5.94 -6.97
C ALA A 143 8.76 -6.24 -8.18
N ARG A 144 9.62 -7.24 -8.04
CA ARG A 144 10.37 -7.89 -9.12
C ARG A 144 9.58 -9.08 -9.65
N ASP A 145 10.03 -9.58 -10.80
CA ASP A 145 9.56 -10.84 -11.35
C ASP A 145 9.68 -11.98 -10.33
N GLY A 146 8.60 -12.76 -10.17
CA GLY A 146 8.48 -13.87 -9.24
C GLY A 146 8.11 -13.50 -7.80
N ASP A 147 8.01 -12.20 -7.46
CA ASP A 147 7.64 -11.79 -6.09
C ASP A 147 6.17 -12.15 -5.76
N THR A 148 5.87 -12.16 -4.45
CA THR A 148 4.51 -12.32 -3.93
C THR A 148 4.14 -11.12 -3.06
N VAL A 149 3.10 -10.38 -3.45
CA VAL A 149 2.47 -9.33 -2.65
C VAL A 149 1.43 -9.96 -1.74
N VAL A 150 1.55 -9.74 -0.43
CA VAL A 150 0.66 -10.28 0.58
C VAL A 150 -0.15 -9.16 1.22
N LEU A 151 -1.48 -9.27 1.16
CA LEU A 151 -2.43 -8.35 1.76
C LEU A 151 -2.83 -8.86 3.16
N ARG A 152 -2.52 -8.08 4.20
CA ARG A 152 -2.82 -8.40 5.61
C ARG A 152 -3.64 -7.29 6.26
N GLY A 153 -4.64 -7.64 7.06
CA GLY A 153 -5.35 -6.70 7.90
C GLY A 153 -6.77 -6.33 7.45
N ARG A 154 -7.29 -5.21 7.95
CA ARG A 154 -8.72 -4.86 7.81
C ARG A 154 -9.09 -4.46 6.37
N ASN A 155 -9.90 -5.26 5.70
CA ASN A 155 -10.58 -4.92 4.44
C ASN A 155 -11.51 -3.70 4.56
N PRO A 156 -11.82 -2.96 3.48
CA PRO A 156 -11.32 -3.10 2.10
C PRO A 156 -10.03 -2.30 1.78
N TYR A 157 -9.30 -2.75 0.76
CA TYR A 157 -8.16 -2.06 0.14
C TYR A 157 -8.60 -1.28 -1.09
N PHE A 158 -8.40 0.03 -1.10
CA PHE A 158 -8.65 0.85 -2.28
C PHE A 158 -7.38 0.96 -3.12
N THR A 159 -7.49 0.77 -4.43
CA THR A 159 -6.35 0.89 -5.35
C THR A 159 -6.75 1.60 -6.64
N ALA A 160 -5.84 2.41 -7.16
CA ALA A 160 -5.86 2.81 -8.55
C ALA A 160 -5.64 1.58 -9.47
N SER A 161 -5.84 1.75 -10.78
CA SER A 161 -5.50 0.74 -11.78
C SER A 161 -4.03 0.30 -11.63
N ILE A 162 -3.81 -1.01 -11.62
CA ILE A 162 -2.49 -1.60 -11.45
C ILE A 162 -2.01 -2.07 -12.81
N HIS A 163 -0.87 -1.53 -13.24
CA HIS A 163 -0.24 -1.87 -14.51
C HIS A 163 1.09 -2.56 -14.27
N SER A 164 1.34 -3.64 -15.00
CA SER A 164 2.61 -4.35 -14.99
C SER A 164 2.90 -4.97 -16.35
N GLU A 165 4.16 -4.92 -16.76
CA GLU A 165 4.63 -5.43 -18.04
C GLU A 165 5.78 -6.41 -17.83
N GLY A 166 5.67 -7.60 -18.42
CA GLY A 166 6.69 -8.65 -18.44
C GLY A 166 6.98 -9.32 -17.09
N LYS A 167 6.32 -8.90 -16.00
CA LYS A 167 6.54 -9.47 -14.66
C LYS A 167 5.56 -10.59 -14.35
N SER A 168 6.06 -11.70 -13.82
CA SER A 168 5.27 -12.68 -13.09
C SER A 168 5.13 -12.24 -11.64
N LEU A 169 3.92 -12.24 -11.10
CA LEU A 169 3.64 -11.76 -9.75
C LEU A 169 2.47 -12.51 -9.15
N ALA A 170 2.55 -12.83 -7.86
CA ALA A 170 1.41 -13.28 -7.07
C ALA A 170 0.89 -12.16 -6.16
N ILE A 171 -0.43 -12.01 -6.06
CA ILE A 171 -1.12 -11.14 -5.11
C ILE A 171 -2.05 -12.01 -4.29
N VAL A 172 -1.81 -12.06 -2.98
CA VAL A 172 -2.40 -13.06 -2.08
C VAL A 172 -3.02 -12.38 -0.86
N GLY A 173 -4.26 -12.72 -0.53
CA GLY A 173 -4.86 -12.41 0.77
C GLY A 173 -4.26 -13.31 1.85
N ALA A 174 -3.74 -12.74 2.94
CA ALA A 174 -3.09 -13.52 4.00
C ALA A 174 -4.07 -14.30 4.87
N ASP A 175 -5.29 -13.79 5.03
CA ASP A 175 -6.28 -14.34 5.95
C ASP A 175 -7.25 -15.24 5.18
N SER A 176 -7.12 -16.55 5.36
CA SER A 176 -7.91 -17.55 4.60
C SER A 176 -9.40 -17.59 4.97
N GLU A 177 -9.78 -17.02 6.11
CA GLU A 177 -11.16 -17.03 6.57
C GLU A 177 -12.04 -16.04 5.79
N PHE A 178 -11.48 -14.90 5.39
CA PHE A 178 -12.17 -13.89 4.60
C PHE A 178 -11.25 -13.36 3.49
N PRO A 179 -11.64 -13.46 2.21
CA PRO A 179 -10.81 -12.99 1.11
C PRO A 179 -10.53 -11.48 1.25
N ALA A 180 -9.31 -11.07 0.91
CA ALA A 180 -8.93 -9.66 0.94
C ALA A 180 -9.74 -8.89 -0.11
N GLN A 181 -10.49 -7.87 0.32
CA GLN A 181 -11.37 -7.11 -0.56
C GLN A 181 -10.60 -5.98 -1.22
N ILE A 182 -10.47 -6.01 -2.54
CA ILE A 182 -9.83 -4.95 -3.31
C ILE A 182 -10.92 -4.18 -4.05
N TRP A 183 -10.99 -2.88 -3.80
CA TRP A 183 -11.92 -1.95 -4.42
C TRP A 183 -11.14 -1.03 -5.33
N LEU A 184 -11.59 -0.93 -6.58
CA LEU A 184 -11.08 0.10 -7.47
C LEU A 184 -11.45 1.49 -6.94
N ASP A 185 -10.49 2.44 -7.00
CA ASP A 185 -10.75 3.84 -6.67
C ASP A 185 -11.96 4.33 -7.48
N PRO A 186 -13.02 4.87 -6.84
CA PRO A 186 -14.17 5.43 -7.55
C PRO A 186 -13.82 6.54 -8.55
N LYS A 187 -12.62 7.13 -8.45
CA LYS A 187 -12.09 8.12 -9.40
C LYS A 187 -11.48 7.49 -10.65
N ALA A 188 -11.20 6.18 -10.66
CA ALA A 188 -10.67 5.49 -11.83
C ALA A 188 -11.63 5.63 -13.01
N SER A 189 -11.07 5.77 -14.21
CA SER A 189 -11.88 5.81 -15.43
C SER A 189 -12.64 4.50 -15.57
N ILE A 190 -13.91 4.55 -16.02
CA ILE A 190 -14.71 3.33 -16.27
C ILE A 190 -14.01 2.34 -17.21
N ASN A 191 -13.09 2.82 -18.07
CA ASN A 191 -12.38 2.02 -19.05
C ASN A 191 -11.03 1.49 -18.54
N GLU A 192 -10.59 1.88 -17.35
CA GLU A 192 -9.35 1.40 -16.77
C GLU A 192 -9.63 0.09 -16.02
N PRO A 193 -8.94 -1.01 -16.39
CA PRO A 193 -9.08 -2.26 -15.65
C PRO A 193 -8.48 -2.14 -14.25
N ALA A 194 -8.92 -2.97 -13.29
CA ALA A 194 -8.23 -3.07 -12.00
C ALA A 194 -6.80 -3.55 -12.18
N PHE A 195 -6.64 -4.55 -13.03
CA PHE A 195 -5.36 -5.15 -13.35
C PHE A 195 -5.15 -5.10 -14.85
N TRP A 196 -4.11 -4.40 -15.29
CA TRP A 196 -3.58 -4.48 -16.63
C TRP A 196 -2.24 -5.21 -16.56
N TRP A 197 -2.23 -6.43 -17.08
CA TRP A 197 -1.02 -7.23 -17.22
C TRP A 197 -0.66 -7.37 -18.70
N SER A 198 0.58 -7.07 -19.06
CA SER A 198 1.08 -7.23 -20.43
C SER A 198 2.42 -7.95 -20.49
N GLY A 199 2.74 -8.55 -21.65
CA GLY A 199 3.95 -9.35 -21.86
C GLY A 199 3.84 -10.76 -21.28
N GLU A 200 4.90 -11.57 -21.42
CA GLU A 200 4.91 -13.02 -21.13
C GLU A 200 4.82 -13.39 -19.63
N GLY A 201 4.62 -12.42 -18.74
CA GLY A 201 4.51 -12.64 -17.31
C GLY A 201 3.22 -13.34 -16.89
N ARG A 202 3.26 -14.02 -15.74
CA ARG A 202 2.09 -14.65 -15.11
C ARG A 202 1.55 -13.84 -13.93
N LEU A 203 0.28 -13.46 -13.96
CA LEU A 203 -0.42 -12.91 -12.80
C LEU A 203 -1.12 -14.02 -12.02
N VAL A 204 -0.85 -14.12 -10.73
CA VAL A 204 -1.53 -15.05 -9.81
C VAL A 204 -2.31 -14.25 -8.77
N LEU A 205 -3.62 -14.46 -8.67
CA LEU A 205 -4.48 -13.82 -7.67
C LEU A 205 -5.05 -14.92 -6.75
N ARG A 206 -4.81 -14.84 -5.45
CA ARG A 206 -5.29 -15.83 -4.49
C ARG A 206 -5.98 -15.22 -3.28
N ASP A 207 -7.09 -15.80 -2.85
CA ASP A 207 -7.78 -15.40 -1.62
C ASP A 207 -8.22 -13.92 -1.65
N LEU A 208 -8.70 -13.46 -2.81
CA LEU A 208 -9.10 -12.07 -3.06
C LEU A 208 -10.59 -11.95 -3.41
N GLU A 209 -11.19 -10.82 -3.05
CA GLU A 209 -12.52 -10.41 -3.52
C GLU A 209 -12.39 -9.05 -4.23
N LEU A 210 -12.53 -9.04 -5.55
CA LEU A 210 -12.38 -7.85 -6.37
C LEU A 210 -13.74 -7.17 -6.58
N HIS A 211 -13.80 -5.89 -6.24
CA HIS A 211 -14.96 -5.03 -6.40
C HIS A 211 -14.68 -3.94 -7.42
N HIS A 212 -15.61 -3.79 -8.37
CA HIS A 212 -15.65 -2.65 -9.26
C HIS A 212 -16.98 -1.92 -9.14
N GLU A 213 -16.90 -0.66 -8.73
CA GLU A 213 -18.01 0.27 -8.65
C GLU A 213 -17.77 1.40 -9.66
N PRO A 214 -18.15 1.19 -10.93
CA PRO A 214 -17.93 2.20 -11.96
C PRO A 214 -18.83 3.42 -11.68
N ARG A 215 -18.27 4.62 -11.57
CA ARG A 215 -19.13 5.82 -11.49
C ARG A 215 -19.95 5.99 -12.76
N ALA A 216 -21.24 6.31 -12.59
CA ALA A 216 -22.12 6.68 -13.68
C ALA A 216 -21.60 7.94 -14.38
N SER A 217 -21.46 7.87 -15.70
CA SER A 217 -21.42 8.97 -16.70
C SER A 217 -20.14 9.07 -17.52
N VAL A 218 -20.07 8.31 -18.63
CA VAL A 218 -19.50 8.83 -19.88
C VAL A 218 -20.22 8.19 -21.08
N SER A 219 -20.50 9.01 -22.10
CA SER A 219 -21.17 8.70 -23.37
C SER A 219 -20.71 7.39 -24.07
N MET A 220 -21.69 6.66 -24.64
CA MET A 220 -21.64 5.26 -25.06
C MET A 220 -20.94 4.94 -26.40
N PHE A 221 -20.52 5.92 -27.20
CA PHE A 221 -20.40 5.66 -28.65
C PHE A 221 -19.02 5.31 -29.21
N THR A 222 -17.93 5.29 -28.45
CA THR A 222 -16.58 5.08 -29.04
C THR A 222 -15.56 4.33 -28.18
N ARG A 223 -15.94 3.74 -27.05
CA ARG A 223 -14.94 3.33 -26.04
C ARG A 223 -14.74 1.81 -25.91
N PRO A 224 -13.50 1.38 -25.59
CA PRO A 224 -13.19 -0.03 -25.35
C PRO A 224 -14.08 -0.59 -24.26
N VAL A 225 -14.45 -1.87 -24.39
CA VAL A 225 -15.32 -2.53 -23.41
C VAL A 225 -14.60 -2.57 -22.07
N PRO A 226 -15.19 -2.03 -20.99
CA PRO A 226 -14.56 -2.01 -19.68
C PRO A 226 -14.35 -3.44 -19.19
N ALA A 227 -13.13 -3.75 -18.74
CA ALA A 227 -12.76 -5.06 -18.22
C ALA A 227 -12.22 -4.91 -16.80
N LEU A 228 -12.51 -5.85 -15.88
CA LEU A 228 -11.92 -5.80 -14.54
C LEU A 228 -10.44 -6.20 -14.57
N ILE A 229 -10.13 -7.27 -15.31
CA ILE A 229 -8.77 -7.74 -15.53
C ILE A 229 -8.53 -7.71 -17.04
N ARG A 230 -7.45 -7.06 -17.45
CA ARG A 230 -6.98 -7.04 -18.84
C ARG A 230 -5.62 -7.71 -18.92
N LEU A 231 -5.53 -8.72 -19.77
CA LEU A 231 -4.32 -9.46 -20.07
C LEU A 231 -3.92 -9.18 -21.51
N ASN A 232 -2.62 -9.02 -21.76
CA ASN A 232 -2.06 -8.88 -23.10
C ASN A 232 -0.78 -9.72 -23.20
N GLN A 233 -0.84 -10.89 -23.85
CA GLN A 233 0.28 -11.84 -23.92
C GLN A 233 0.72 -12.44 -22.58
N SER A 234 -0.10 -12.31 -21.53
CA SER A 234 0.19 -12.75 -20.16
C SER A 234 -0.70 -13.91 -19.73
N SER A 235 -0.23 -14.75 -18.81
CA SER A 235 -1.06 -15.79 -18.19
C SER A 235 -1.74 -15.31 -16.91
N LEU A 236 -2.91 -15.87 -16.60
CA LEU A 236 -3.65 -15.57 -15.36
C LEU A 236 -3.98 -16.85 -14.59
N GLU A 237 -3.77 -16.81 -13.28
CA GLU A 237 -4.28 -17.81 -12.33
C GLU A 237 -5.13 -17.11 -11.27
N LEU A 238 -6.34 -17.60 -11.08
CA LEU A 238 -7.26 -17.21 -10.03
C LEU A 238 -7.51 -18.41 -9.11
N GLU A 239 -7.23 -18.28 -7.82
CA GLU A 239 -7.50 -19.32 -6.84
C GLU A 239 -8.28 -18.76 -5.65
N ARG A 240 -9.46 -19.32 -5.35
CA ARG A 240 -10.35 -18.81 -4.29
C ARG A 240 -10.68 -17.31 -4.45
N VAL A 241 -10.75 -16.83 -5.70
CA VAL A 241 -11.04 -15.43 -6.02
C VAL A 241 -12.54 -15.23 -6.18
N ARG A 242 -13.04 -14.09 -5.72
CA ARG A 242 -14.41 -13.64 -5.92
C ARG A 242 -14.42 -12.39 -6.77
N LEU A 243 -15.06 -12.43 -7.95
CA LEU A 243 -15.27 -11.23 -8.75
C LEU A 243 -16.68 -10.73 -8.53
N ARG A 244 -16.80 -9.50 -8.02
CA ARG A 244 -18.07 -8.81 -7.80
C ARG A 244 -18.05 -7.47 -8.52
N ARG A 245 -19.19 -7.18 -9.14
CA ARG A 245 -19.47 -5.84 -9.63
C ARG A 245 -20.68 -5.31 -8.89
N VAL A 246 -20.59 -4.03 -8.51
CA VAL A 246 -21.73 -3.29 -8.01
C VAL A 246 -22.49 -2.77 -9.22
N PRO A 247 -23.76 -3.15 -9.43
CA PRO A 247 -24.55 -2.64 -10.54
C PRO A 247 -24.77 -1.14 -10.38
N VAL A 248 -24.27 -0.34 -11.33
CA VAL A 248 -24.47 1.12 -11.34
C VAL A 248 -25.49 1.56 -12.40
N SER A 249 -25.69 0.75 -13.45
CA SER A 249 -26.83 0.85 -14.37
C SER A 249 -26.98 -0.44 -15.19
N GLU A 250 -28.20 -0.72 -15.68
CA GLU A 250 -28.49 -1.92 -16.50
C GLU A 250 -27.83 -1.91 -17.88
N SER A 251 -27.45 -0.74 -18.40
CA SER A 251 -27.11 -0.61 -19.84
C SER A 251 -25.69 -1.01 -20.22
N LEU A 252 -24.76 -1.10 -19.26
CA LEU A 252 -23.38 -1.48 -19.53
C LEU A 252 -22.99 -2.64 -18.64
N SER A 253 -22.79 -3.82 -19.23
CA SER A 253 -22.24 -4.97 -18.54
C SER A 253 -20.76 -5.13 -18.93
N PRO A 254 -19.79 -4.89 -18.04
CA PRO A 254 -18.37 -5.01 -18.33
C PRO A 254 -17.99 -6.46 -18.53
N ILE A 255 -16.81 -6.66 -19.08
CA ILE A 255 -16.15 -7.97 -19.13
C ILE A 255 -15.44 -8.17 -17.78
N ALA A 256 -15.45 -9.38 -17.22
CA ALA A 256 -14.64 -9.63 -16.03
C ALA A 256 -13.16 -9.75 -16.43
N ILE A 257 -12.84 -10.61 -17.40
CA ILE A 257 -11.49 -10.86 -17.88
C ILE A 257 -11.44 -10.64 -19.40
N LEU A 258 -10.71 -9.63 -19.84
CA LEU A 258 -10.37 -9.40 -21.24
C LEU A 258 -8.96 -9.93 -21.51
N ALA A 259 -8.88 -11.02 -22.25
CA ALA A 259 -7.61 -11.68 -22.56
C ALA A 259 -7.24 -11.44 -24.01
N VAL A 260 -6.21 -10.63 -24.25
CA VAL A 260 -5.66 -10.39 -25.58
C VAL A 260 -4.41 -11.25 -25.73
N ASP A 261 -4.36 -12.10 -26.74
CA ASP A 261 -3.18 -12.91 -27.04
C ASP A 261 -2.64 -13.71 -25.84
N SER A 262 -3.51 -14.05 -24.89
CA SER A 262 -3.09 -14.63 -23.61
C SER A 262 -3.08 -16.17 -23.74
N PRO A 263 -1.97 -16.84 -23.39
CA PRO A 263 -1.83 -18.28 -23.63
C PRO A 263 -2.63 -19.13 -22.63
N SER A 264 -2.82 -18.66 -21.39
CA SER A 264 -3.56 -19.43 -20.39
C SER A 264 -4.32 -18.59 -19.38
N ILE A 265 -5.50 -19.08 -19.01
CA ILE A 265 -6.31 -18.58 -17.90
C ILE A 265 -6.74 -19.79 -17.07
N MET A 266 -6.29 -19.85 -15.82
CA MET A 266 -6.64 -20.89 -14.87
C MET A 266 -7.49 -20.29 -13.76
N MET A 267 -8.63 -20.91 -13.47
CA MET A 267 -9.56 -20.49 -12.42
C MET A 267 -9.89 -21.69 -11.56
N LYS A 268 -9.66 -21.57 -10.25
CA LYS A 268 -9.81 -22.67 -9.30
C LYS A 268 -10.56 -22.19 -8.06
N ASP A 269 -11.57 -22.93 -7.63
CA ASP A 269 -12.32 -22.66 -6.39
C ASP A 269 -12.88 -21.22 -6.32
N SER A 270 -13.15 -20.61 -7.48
CA SER A 270 -13.44 -19.18 -7.63
C SER A 270 -14.93 -18.93 -7.88
N LYS A 271 -15.41 -17.74 -7.48
CA LYS A 271 -16.83 -17.36 -7.61
C LYS A 271 -17.00 -16.06 -8.40
N PHE A 272 -17.85 -16.10 -9.41
CA PHE A 272 -18.09 -15.00 -10.32
C PHE A 272 -19.57 -14.62 -10.27
N HIS A 273 -19.88 -13.46 -9.71
CA HIS A 273 -21.26 -13.06 -9.45
C HIS A 273 -21.78 -12.05 -10.46
N ASN A 274 -23.04 -12.28 -10.88
CA ASN A 274 -23.90 -11.51 -11.78
C ASN A 274 -23.56 -10.02 -11.95
N THR A 275 -23.47 -9.60 -13.23
CA THR A 275 -23.45 -8.24 -13.84
C THR A 275 -22.36 -8.06 -14.90
N PHE A 276 -21.58 -9.10 -15.21
CA PHE A 276 -20.66 -9.10 -16.35
C PHE A 276 -21.37 -9.54 -17.64
N ALA A 277 -21.05 -8.88 -18.76
CA ALA A 277 -21.50 -9.32 -20.07
C ALA A 277 -20.86 -10.65 -20.45
N SER A 278 -19.63 -10.87 -19.98
CA SER A 278 -18.85 -12.07 -20.20
C SER A 278 -17.83 -12.23 -19.07
N LEU A 279 -17.67 -13.45 -18.56
CA LEU A 279 -16.61 -13.79 -17.62
C LEU A 279 -15.25 -13.69 -18.31
N VAL A 280 -15.03 -14.42 -19.41
CA VAL A 280 -13.82 -14.30 -20.23
C VAL A 280 -14.18 -13.85 -21.64
N THR A 281 -13.67 -12.70 -22.07
CA THR A 281 -13.59 -12.36 -23.49
C THR A 281 -12.17 -12.57 -23.98
N TRP A 282 -11.98 -13.53 -24.87
CA TRP A 282 -10.68 -13.80 -25.46
C TRP A 282 -10.59 -13.18 -26.86
N SER A 283 -9.48 -12.50 -27.13
CA SER A 283 -9.18 -11.88 -28.42
C SER A 283 -7.74 -12.16 -28.82
N GLY A 284 -7.55 -13.08 -29.76
CA GLY A 284 -6.22 -13.38 -30.29
C GLY A 284 -5.94 -12.69 -31.61
N THR A 285 -4.67 -12.39 -31.80
CA THR A 285 -3.98 -12.32 -33.08
C THR A 285 -3.49 -13.72 -33.49
N PRO A 286 -3.15 -13.93 -34.77
CA PRO A 286 -2.72 -15.23 -35.30
C PRO A 286 -1.37 -15.74 -34.77
N THR A 287 -0.78 -15.09 -33.77
CA THR A 287 0.58 -15.38 -33.29
C THR A 287 0.60 -16.46 -32.21
N LEU A 288 -0.50 -16.66 -31.47
CA LEU A 288 -0.57 -17.73 -30.48
C LEU A 288 -1.09 -19.02 -31.10
N PRO A 289 -0.29 -20.11 -31.11
CA PRO A 289 -0.71 -21.38 -31.69
C PRO A 289 -1.80 -22.05 -30.86
N ALA A 290 -1.78 -21.87 -29.55
CA ALA A 290 -2.76 -22.43 -28.64
C ALA A 290 -3.02 -21.51 -27.45
N ALA A 291 -4.28 -21.47 -27.02
CA ALA A 291 -4.70 -20.85 -25.76
C ALA A 291 -5.55 -21.83 -24.95
N THR A 292 -5.48 -21.73 -23.63
CA THR A 292 -6.23 -22.61 -22.72
C THR A 292 -6.98 -21.82 -21.66
N ILE A 293 -8.26 -22.13 -21.49
CA ILE A 293 -9.09 -21.63 -20.39
C ILE A 293 -9.47 -22.85 -19.54
N HIS A 294 -8.98 -22.90 -18.31
CA HIS A 294 -9.26 -23.97 -17.37
C HIS A 294 -10.05 -23.44 -16.17
N ALA A 295 -11.19 -24.03 -15.87
CA ALA A 295 -12.02 -23.70 -14.71
C ALA A 295 -12.28 -24.96 -13.88
N GLU A 296 -11.92 -24.94 -12.60
CA GLU A 296 -12.11 -26.08 -11.69
C GLU A 296 -12.88 -25.60 -10.45
N ARG A 297 -13.95 -26.31 -10.07
CA ARG A 297 -14.79 -26.00 -8.90
C ARG A 297 -15.24 -24.54 -8.83
N CYS A 298 -15.55 -23.94 -9.98
CA CYS A 298 -15.97 -22.55 -10.08
C CYS A 298 -17.49 -22.41 -9.98
N TRP A 299 -17.94 -21.33 -9.34
CA TRP A 299 -19.34 -20.91 -9.42
C TRP A 299 -19.45 -19.66 -10.30
N ILE A 300 -20.17 -19.77 -11.40
CA ILE A 300 -20.33 -18.72 -12.41
C ILE A 300 -21.81 -18.31 -12.48
N SER A 301 -22.09 -17.02 -12.35
CA SER A 301 -23.40 -16.44 -12.65
C SER A 301 -23.25 -15.16 -13.45
N GLY A 302 -24.06 -14.96 -14.50
CA GLY A 302 -23.94 -13.76 -15.33
C GLY A 302 -24.50 -13.88 -16.73
N GLY A 303 -24.04 -12.98 -17.61
CA GLY A 303 -24.39 -13.01 -19.02
C GLY A 303 -23.74 -14.20 -19.73
N ARG A 304 -22.42 -14.15 -19.93
CA ARG A 304 -21.70 -15.18 -20.71
C ARG A 304 -20.54 -15.81 -19.93
N ILE A 305 -20.25 -17.10 -20.16
CA ILE A 305 -19.02 -17.72 -19.63
C ILE A 305 -17.83 -17.28 -20.48
N VAL A 306 -17.81 -17.68 -21.76
CA VAL A 306 -16.73 -17.28 -22.67
C VAL A 306 -17.29 -16.62 -23.92
N ALA A 307 -16.73 -15.47 -24.28
CA ALA A 307 -16.95 -14.82 -25.56
C ALA A 307 -15.64 -14.78 -26.35
N PHE A 308 -15.72 -15.11 -27.64
CA PHE A 308 -14.57 -15.19 -28.52
C PHE A 308 -14.65 -14.08 -29.56
N ASN A 309 -13.58 -13.29 -29.67
CA ASN A 309 -13.45 -12.20 -30.63
C ASN A 309 -12.12 -12.30 -31.38
N VAL A 310 -12.11 -13.09 -32.46
CA VAL A 310 -10.93 -13.26 -33.33
C VAL A 310 -10.90 -12.14 -34.37
N ALA A 311 -9.76 -11.45 -34.50
CA ALA A 311 -9.58 -10.46 -35.55
C ALA A 311 -9.43 -11.16 -36.91
N ALA A 312 -10.29 -10.80 -37.87
CA ALA A 312 -10.54 -11.52 -39.12
C ALA A 312 -9.39 -11.56 -40.15
N ASN A 313 -8.15 -11.17 -39.80
CA ASN A 313 -7.22 -10.69 -40.83
C ASN A 313 -6.13 -11.64 -41.34
N ARG A 314 -5.84 -12.83 -40.78
CA ARG A 314 -4.96 -13.82 -41.47
C ARG A 314 -5.15 -15.27 -41.00
N PRO A 315 -4.93 -16.25 -41.90
CA PRO A 315 -5.17 -17.66 -41.65
C PRO A 315 -4.00 -18.33 -40.91
N ARG A 316 -4.18 -18.59 -39.62
CA ARG A 316 -3.43 -19.63 -38.90
C ARG A 316 -4.39 -20.36 -37.98
N GLU A 317 -4.28 -21.69 -37.96
CA GLU A 317 -4.99 -22.56 -37.03
C GLU A 317 -4.66 -22.11 -35.61
N THR A 318 -5.61 -21.47 -34.96
CA THR A 318 -5.51 -21.17 -33.54
C THR A 318 -6.34 -22.21 -32.81
N ARG A 319 -5.73 -22.90 -31.86
CA ARG A 319 -6.44 -23.89 -31.04
C ARG A 319 -6.79 -23.31 -29.68
N LEU A 320 -8.06 -23.37 -29.31
CA LEU A 320 -8.52 -22.90 -28.02
C LEU A 320 -9.15 -24.05 -27.24
N SER A 321 -8.50 -24.46 -26.16
CA SER A 321 -9.04 -25.47 -25.26
C SER A 321 -9.75 -24.81 -24.08
N VAL A 322 -11.01 -25.17 -23.85
CA VAL A 322 -11.77 -24.77 -22.68
C VAL A 322 -12.10 -26.02 -21.87
N ALA A 323 -11.52 -26.14 -20.68
CA ALA A 323 -11.79 -27.23 -19.77
C ALA A 323 -12.54 -26.70 -18.54
N MET A 324 -13.69 -27.28 -18.22
CA MET A 324 -14.44 -26.98 -17.01
C MET A 324 -14.66 -28.27 -16.22
N ILE A 325 -14.28 -28.27 -14.94
CA ILE A 325 -14.35 -29.41 -14.03
C ILE A 325 -15.12 -29.01 -12.78
N ASP A 326 -16.17 -29.76 -12.42
CA ASP A 326 -16.99 -29.56 -11.21
C ASP A 326 -17.53 -28.13 -11.06
N CYS A 327 -17.83 -27.46 -12.17
CA CYS A 327 -18.28 -26.08 -12.17
C CYS A 327 -19.82 -25.99 -12.13
N LEU A 328 -20.33 -25.01 -11.38
CA LEU A 328 -21.74 -24.62 -11.38
C LEU A 328 -21.88 -23.31 -12.15
N ALA A 329 -22.56 -23.31 -13.29
CA ALA A 329 -22.81 -22.10 -14.06
C ALA A 329 -24.31 -21.83 -14.24
N ASN A 330 -24.74 -20.61 -13.94
CA ASN A 330 -26.07 -20.10 -14.25
C ASN A 330 -25.94 -18.84 -15.12
N VAL A 331 -26.01 -19.01 -16.44
CA VAL A 331 -25.63 -17.97 -17.41
C VAL A 331 -26.63 -17.81 -18.54
N ASP A 332 -26.81 -16.61 -19.08
CA ASP A 332 -27.65 -16.43 -20.27
C ASP A 332 -27.10 -17.17 -21.49
N THR A 333 -25.78 -17.16 -21.69
CA THR A 333 -25.13 -17.88 -22.80
C THR A 333 -23.80 -18.50 -22.36
N ALA A 334 -23.61 -19.82 -22.53
CA ALA A 334 -22.35 -20.42 -22.11
C ALA A 334 -21.18 -19.96 -23.02
N PHE A 335 -21.31 -20.13 -24.33
CA PHE A 335 -20.25 -19.81 -25.29
C PHE A 335 -20.77 -18.92 -26.43
N ALA A 336 -20.09 -17.81 -26.73
CA ALA A 336 -20.49 -16.87 -27.76
C ALA A 336 -19.36 -16.53 -28.75
N PHE A 337 -19.65 -16.64 -30.05
CA PHE A 337 -18.72 -16.34 -31.14
C PHE A 337 -19.10 -15.02 -31.82
N LEU A 338 -18.24 -14.00 -31.69
CA LEU A 338 -18.58 -12.62 -32.08
C LEU A 338 -18.20 -12.24 -33.53
N ARG A 339 -17.34 -13.02 -34.22
CA ARG A 339 -16.91 -12.75 -35.61
C ARG A 339 -16.62 -14.04 -36.40
N ASP A 340 -16.55 -13.91 -37.72
CA ASP A 340 -16.12 -14.94 -38.70
C ASP A 340 -14.88 -15.67 -38.19
N SER A 341 -15.11 -16.84 -37.61
CA SER A 341 -14.13 -17.66 -36.89
C SER A 341 -13.86 -18.95 -37.65
N GLN A 342 -13.93 -18.91 -38.98
CA GLN A 342 -13.86 -20.09 -39.86
C GLN A 342 -12.58 -20.94 -39.71
N GLN A 343 -11.62 -20.55 -38.86
CA GLN A 343 -10.36 -21.25 -38.63
C GLN A 343 -9.95 -21.36 -37.16
N LEU A 344 -10.89 -21.20 -36.22
CA LEU A 344 -10.66 -21.46 -34.79
C LEU A 344 -11.10 -22.90 -34.48
N GLU A 345 -10.16 -23.77 -34.09
CA GLU A 345 -10.48 -25.08 -33.52
C GLU A 345 -10.71 -24.91 -32.03
N ILE A 346 -11.88 -25.33 -31.56
CA ILE A 346 -12.26 -25.17 -30.15
C ILE A 346 -12.60 -26.51 -29.57
N ASP A 347 -11.83 -26.88 -28.55
CA ASP A 347 -12.05 -28.08 -27.77
C ASP A 347 -12.68 -27.69 -26.44
N ILE A 348 -13.95 -28.04 -26.25
CA ILE A 348 -14.65 -27.79 -24.99
C ILE A 348 -14.80 -29.12 -24.26
N SER A 349 -14.17 -29.22 -23.09
CA SER A 349 -14.28 -30.35 -22.17
C SER A 349 -15.06 -29.94 -20.93
N LEU A 350 -16.14 -30.66 -20.65
CA LEU A 350 -16.98 -30.46 -19.46
C LEU A 350 -17.01 -31.76 -18.65
N GLU A 351 -16.50 -31.71 -17.43
CA GLU A 351 -16.48 -32.83 -16.48
C GLU A 351 -17.16 -32.40 -15.17
N GLY A 352 -18.13 -33.18 -14.66
CA GLY A 352 -18.81 -32.88 -13.40
C GLY A 352 -19.59 -31.55 -13.35
N CYS A 353 -19.76 -30.85 -14.48
CA CYS A 353 -20.34 -29.51 -14.51
C CYS A 353 -21.88 -29.51 -14.49
N GLN A 354 -22.46 -28.53 -13.80
CA GLN A 354 -23.88 -28.20 -13.84
C GLN A 354 -24.07 -26.85 -14.56
N LEU A 355 -24.57 -26.90 -15.80
CA LEU A 355 -24.78 -25.71 -16.63
C LEU A 355 -26.28 -25.43 -16.77
N GLN A 356 -26.75 -24.37 -16.13
CA GLN A 356 -28.06 -23.79 -16.36
C GLN A 356 -27.90 -22.60 -17.31
N THR A 357 -28.44 -22.71 -18.53
CA THR A 357 -28.33 -21.63 -19.51
C THR A 357 -29.56 -21.47 -20.38
N ARG A 358 -29.81 -20.24 -20.85
CA ARG A 358 -30.84 -19.97 -21.87
C ARG A 358 -30.35 -20.36 -23.27
N LYS A 359 -29.03 -20.28 -23.53
CA LYS A 359 -28.39 -20.57 -24.82
C LYS A 359 -27.03 -21.24 -24.59
N ALA A 360 -26.81 -22.50 -24.98
CA ALA A 360 -25.49 -23.10 -24.81
C ALA A 360 -24.44 -22.44 -25.70
N ILE A 361 -24.74 -22.34 -26.99
CA ILE A 361 -23.80 -21.88 -27.99
C ILE A 361 -24.52 -20.87 -28.86
N PHE A 362 -23.93 -19.69 -28.98
CA PHE A 362 -24.42 -18.66 -29.88
C PHE A 362 -23.36 -18.34 -30.92
N ALA A 363 -23.66 -18.64 -32.18
CA ALA A 363 -22.87 -18.23 -33.31
C ALA A 363 -23.58 -17.08 -34.07
N ASN A 364 -22.80 -16.06 -34.40
CA ASN A 364 -22.98 -15.12 -35.52
C ASN A 364 -23.71 -13.77 -35.27
N ARG A 365 -23.27 -12.81 -36.08
CA ARG A 365 -23.50 -11.35 -36.14
C ARG A 365 -24.94 -10.96 -36.49
N ASP A 366 -25.71 -11.88 -37.09
CA ASP A 366 -27.03 -11.58 -37.67
C ASP A 366 -28.20 -12.27 -36.95
N GLY A 367 -27.95 -12.95 -35.83
CA GLY A 367 -29.02 -13.60 -35.05
C GLY A 367 -29.65 -14.83 -35.72
N LYS A 368 -29.16 -15.24 -36.88
CA LYS A 368 -29.47 -16.54 -37.49
C LYS A 368 -28.49 -17.57 -36.93
N ALA A 369 -29.02 -18.65 -36.36
CA ALA A 369 -28.23 -19.83 -36.03
C ALA A 369 -27.73 -20.43 -37.34
N ASP A 370 -26.51 -20.09 -37.75
CA ASP A 370 -25.83 -20.87 -38.78
C ASP A 370 -25.56 -22.26 -38.19
N PRO A 371 -25.86 -23.35 -38.92
CA PRO A 371 -25.44 -24.68 -38.50
C PRO A 371 -23.93 -24.66 -38.29
N MET A 372 -23.49 -25.19 -37.14
CA MET A 372 -22.11 -25.20 -36.67
C MET A 372 -21.12 -25.44 -37.82
N SER A 373 -20.09 -24.60 -37.92
CA SER A 373 -18.90 -24.97 -38.69
C SER A 373 -18.32 -26.26 -38.11
N ASP A 374 -17.73 -27.10 -38.96
CA ASP A 374 -17.12 -28.40 -38.60
C ASP A 374 -15.97 -28.32 -37.56
N SER A 375 -15.74 -27.16 -36.92
CA SER A 375 -14.57 -26.81 -36.12
C SER A 375 -14.79 -26.74 -34.59
N VAL A 376 -16.01 -27.01 -34.10
CA VAL A 376 -16.29 -27.06 -32.65
C VAL A 376 -16.46 -28.50 -32.18
N ARG A 377 -15.59 -28.97 -31.29
CA ARG A 377 -15.68 -30.29 -30.66
C ARG A 377 -16.11 -30.15 -29.20
N LEU A 378 -17.27 -30.74 -28.87
CA LEU A 378 -17.76 -30.85 -27.50
C LEU A 378 -17.51 -32.27 -27.02
N GLN A 379 -16.68 -32.43 -25.99
CA GLN A 379 -16.41 -33.72 -25.36
C GLN A 379 -16.89 -33.67 -23.90
N THR A 380 -17.88 -34.50 -23.56
CA THR A 380 -18.31 -34.68 -22.17
C THR A 380 -17.66 -35.94 -21.61
N ALA A 381 -16.98 -35.81 -20.46
CA ALA A 381 -16.46 -36.95 -19.75
C ALA A 381 -17.63 -37.70 -19.09
N GLY A 382 -18.03 -38.84 -19.66
CA GLY A 382 -19.06 -39.71 -19.10
C GLY A 382 -20.29 -40.00 -19.98
N GLY A 383 -20.30 -39.59 -21.25
CA GLY A 383 -21.34 -39.99 -22.22
C GLY A 383 -22.76 -39.46 -21.93
N ARG A 384 -22.93 -38.59 -20.94
CA ARG A 384 -24.20 -37.92 -20.64
C ARG A 384 -24.24 -36.59 -21.37
N PHE A 385 -25.25 -36.42 -22.22
CA PHE A 385 -25.47 -35.19 -22.98
C PHE A 385 -26.27 -34.18 -22.15
N ALA A 386 -25.90 -32.91 -22.27
CA ALA A 386 -26.72 -31.80 -21.78
C ALA A 386 -27.82 -31.52 -22.81
N HIS A 387 -29.08 -31.71 -22.44
CA HIS A 387 -30.21 -31.27 -23.26
C HIS A 387 -30.48 -29.78 -23.04
N LEU A 388 -30.49 -29.01 -24.13
CA LEU A 388 -30.87 -27.60 -24.14
C LEU A 388 -32.39 -27.50 -24.23
N GLY A 389 -33.04 -27.13 -23.14
CA GLY A 389 -34.46 -26.78 -23.12
C GLY A 389 -34.64 -25.27 -22.89
N PRO A 390 -35.58 -24.60 -23.58
CA PRO A 390 -35.95 -23.23 -23.24
C PRO A 390 -36.50 -23.21 -21.81
N GLY A 391 -35.89 -22.41 -20.93
CA GLY A 391 -36.44 -22.15 -19.60
C GLY A 391 -37.78 -21.39 -19.70
N PRO A 392 -38.69 -21.52 -18.71
CA PRO A 392 -39.97 -20.82 -18.73
C PRO A 392 -39.74 -19.31 -18.76
N SER A 393 -40.31 -18.64 -19.77
CA SER A 393 -40.32 -17.20 -19.90
C SER A 393 -41.34 -16.60 -18.92
N GLY A 394 -40.86 -16.12 -17.77
CA GLY A 394 -41.68 -15.34 -16.84
C GLY A 394 -40.82 -14.75 -15.72
N PHE A 395 -40.59 -13.44 -15.75
CA PHE A 395 -40.12 -12.67 -14.60
C PHE A 395 -41.36 -12.16 -13.83
N PRO A 396 -41.44 -12.30 -12.50
CA PRO A 396 -42.34 -11.46 -11.71
C PRO A 396 -41.63 -10.12 -11.47
N GLY A 397 -42.17 -9.05 -12.07
CA GLY A 397 -41.82 -7.68 -11.72
C GLY A 397 -42.38 -7.31 -10.34
N ASP A 398 -41.66 -6.41 -9.68
CA ASP A 398 -42.05 -5.59 -8.52
C ASP A 398 -42.55 -6.31 -7.26
N ALA A 399 -41.64 -6.53 -6.31
CA ALA A 399 -41.96 -6.58 -4.89
C ALA A 399 -41.23 -5.43 -4.17
N GLY A 400 -42.00 -4.54 -3.53
CA GLY A 400 -41.53 -3.35 -2.81
C GLY A 400 -40.62 -3.64 -1.59
N PRO A 401 -40.32 -2.62 -0.77
CA PRO A 401 -39.07 -2.51 -0.01
C PRO A 401 -38.95 -3.39 1.24
N ASN A 402 -39.79 -4.41 1.44
CA ASN A 402 -39.64 -5.37 2.54
C ASN A 402 -40.12 -6.77 2.13
N PRO A 403 -39.21 -7.76 1.96
CA PRO A 403 -39.64 -9.14 1.77
C PRO A 403 -40.20 -9.73 3.08
N PRO A 404 -41.25 -10.58 3.04
CA PRO A 404 -41.84 -11.12 4.25
C PRO A 404 -40.96 -12.24 4.85
N ALA A 405 -41.14 -12.51 6.15
CA ALA A 405 -40.29 -13.37 6.98
C ALA A 405 -40.17 -14.85 6.55
N TRP A 406 -40.93 -15.31 5.55
CA TRP A 406 -40.82 -16.67 4.98
C TRP A 406 -39.66 -16.84 3.97
N LEU A 407 -38.87 -15.79 3.73
CA LEU A 407 -37.66 -15.82 2.89
C LEU A 407 -36.37 -16.26 3.63
N ARG A 408 -36.47 -16.81 4.85
CA ARG A 408 -35.32 -17.19 5.70
C ARG A 408 -35.01 -18.69 5.80
N GLU A 409 -35.73 -19.56 5.11
CA GLU A 409 -35.38 -20.99 5.00
C GLU A 409 -35.51 -21.47 3.54
N PRO A 410 -34.65 -22.40 3.08
CA PRO A 410 -34.66 -22.84 1.70
C PRO A 410 -35.81 -23.81 1.47
N ILE A 411 -37.01 -23.28 1.24
CA ILE A 411 -38.13 -24.06 0.74
C ILE A 411 -37.91 -24.29 -0.76
N PHE A 412 -37.38 -25.46 -1.08
CA PHE A 412 -37.49 -26.07 -2.39
C PHE A 412 -38.97 -26.21 -2.75
N ARG A 413 -39.46 -25.42 -3.70
CA ARG A 413 -40.70 -25.72 -4.41
C ARG A 413 -40.47 -25.70 -5.91
N GLU A 414 -40.80 -26.86 -6.49
CA GLU A 414 -41.02 -27.17 -7.89
C GLU A 414 -39.96 -26.64 -8.87
N ARG A 415 -38.80 -27.31 -8.85
CA ARG A 415 -37.92 -27.34 -10.03
C ARG A 415 -38.20 -28.64 -10.78
N THR A 416 -38.53 -28.51 -12.05
CA THR A 416 -38.45 -29.61 -13.00
C THR A 416 -37.01 -30.10 -13.03
N TRP A 417 -36.74 -31.24 -12.39
CA TRP A 417 -35.51 -31.98 -12.58
C TRP A 417 -35.71 -32.82 -13.84
N ILE A 418 -34.93 -32.55 -14.89
CA ILE A 418 -34.80 -33.52 -15.97
C ILE A 418 -33.74 -34.52 -15.50
N LEU A 419 -34.22 -35.59 -14.88
CA LEU A 419 -33.45 -36.81 -14.62
C LEU A 419 -33.49 -37.63 -15.92
N LEU A 420 -32.34 -37.92 -16.52
CA LEU A 420 -32.26 -38.86 -17.65
C LEU A 420 -31.62 -40.15 -17.16
N ASP A 421 -32.49 -41.15 -17.08
CA ASP A 421 -32.20 -42.57 -17.00
C ASP A 421 -31.99 -43.11 -18.41
N ALA A 422 -31.12 -44.10 -18.59
CA ALA A 422 -31.06 -44.85 -19.84
C ALA A 422 -30.47 -46.25 -19.66
N GLN A 423 -31.26 -47.26 -20.04
CA GLN A 423 -30.85 -48.57 -20.50
C GLN A 423 -31.82 -49.05 -21.60
N PRO A 424 -31.42 -49.99 -22.47
CA PRO A 424 -30.10 -50.63 -22.59
C PRO A 424 -29.27 -50.13 -23.78
#